data_AF-A0A3N4CVM9-F1
#
_entry.id   AF-A0A3N4CVM9-F1
#
_cell.length_a   1.000
_cell.length_b   1.000
_cell.length_c   1.000
_cell.angle_alpha   90.00
_cell.angle_beta   90.00
_cell.angle_gamma   90.00
#
_symmetry.space_group_name_H-M   'P 1'
#
loop_
_entity.id
_entity.type
_entity.pdbx_description
1 polymer ?
#
loop_
_entity_poly.entity_id
_entity_poly.type
_entity_poly.pdbx_seq_one_letter_code
_entity_poly.pdbx_strand_id
1 'polypeptide(L)'
;MRKTKAWWLNHNTMDLAGALIALAAFRLPEAVLEQAGPFASAASAVIAIMAALGTFGCGMIYQSSAPVIRRARGRFGRQIQRAWIWVISIVLLCAMVSLGGVAVASLNPTLAWALTLGALGVASLATWRVVAYIQFVLTAEAIKPGE
;
A
#
# COMPACT_ATOMS: atom_id res chain seq x y z
N MET A 1 18.74 7.97 9.53
CA MET A 1 17.84 7.26 8.59
C MET A 1 17.56 5.79 8.93
N ARG A 2 18.51 4.98 9.44
CA ARG A 2 18.27 3.55 9.75
C ARG A 2 17.18 3.31 10.82
N LYS A 3 17.16 4.11 11.90
CA LYS A 3 16.18 3.97 12.99
C LYS A 3 14.74 4.28 12.56
N THR A 4 14.54 5.33 11.76
CA THR A 4 13.21 5.74 11.26
C THR A 4 12.61 4.72 10.30
N LYS A 5 13.42 4.12 9.40
CA LYS A 5 12.95 3.03 8.52
C LYS A 5 12.51 1.80 9.32
N ALA A 6 13.30 1.38 10.31
CA ALA A 6 12.97 0.24 11.16
C ALA A 6 11.71 0.48 12.01
N TRP A 7 11.52 1.71 12.50
CA TRP A 7 10.32 2.08 13.26
C TRP A 7 9.05 2.05 12.40
N TRP A 8 9.12 2.59 11.18
CA TRP A 8 7.98 2.60 10.26
C TRP A 8 7.55 1.20 9.82
N LEU A 9 8.51 0.29 9.56
CA LEU A 9 8.21 -1.11 9.26
C LEU A 9 7.49 -1.84 10.41
N ASN A 10 7.62 -1.35 11.64
CA ASN A 10 6.98 -1.94 12.82
C ASN A 10 5.61 -1.33 13.15
N HIS A 11 5.27 -0.16 12.59
CA HIS A 11 4.02 0.55 12.88
C HIS A 11 3.16 0.62 11.63
N ASN A 12 2.44 -0.47 11.38
CA ASN A 12 1.71 -0.63 10.13
C ASN A 12 0.67 0.47 9.86
N THR A 13 0.08 1.01 10.92
CA THR A 13 -0.91 2.09 10.88
C THR A 13 -0.38 3.40 10.32
N MET A 14 0.95 3.57 10.18
CA MET A 14 1.53 4.76 9.55
C MET A 14 1.15 4.90 8.07
N ASP A 15 0.68 3.83 7.41
CA ASP A 15 0.13 3.94 6.05
C ASP A 15 -1.08 4.87 5.99
N LEU A 16 -1.84 4.98 7.10
CA LEU A 16 -3.01 5.85 7.18
C LEU A 16 -2.65 7.33 7.04
N ALA A 17 -1.40 7.72 7.31
CA ALA A 17 -0.93 9.08 7.04
C ALA A 17 -1.02 9.44 5.55
N GLY A 18 -1.03 8.45 4.65
CA GLY A 18 -1.26 8.64 3.23
C GLY A 18 -2.63 9.24 2.93
N ALA A 19 -3.62 9.04 3.82
CA ALA A 19 -4.95 9.63 3.68
C ALA A 19 -4.93 11.17 3.70
N LEU A 20 -3.88 11.79 4.25
CA LEU A 20 -3.75 13.25 4.29
C LEU A 20 -3.72 13.88 2.88
N ILE A 21 -3.37 13.12 1.85
CA ILE A 21 -3.44 13.60 0.46
C ILE A 21 -4.87 13.91 0.02
N ALA A 22 -5.89 13.36 0.69
CA ALA A 22 -7.30 13.70 0.48
C ALA A 22 -7.57 15.20 0.66
N LEU A 23 -6.80 15.90 1.50
CA LEU A 23 -6.96 17.33 1.72
C LEU A 23 -6.69 18.16 0.46
N ALA A 24 -5.93 17.62 -0.50
CA ALA A 24 -5.70 18.26 -1.78
C ALA A 24 -6.99 18.39 -2.61
N ALA A 25 -7.97 17.50 -2.40
CA ALA A 25 -9.24 17.53 -3.11
C ALA A 25 -10.00 18.87 -2.92
N PHE A 26 -9.90 19.47 -1.74
CA PHE A 26 -10.57 20.74 -1.42
C PHE A 26 -9.94 21.96 -2.08
N ARG A 27 -8.83 21.77 -2.81
CA ARG A 27 -8.14 22.82 -3.57
C ARG A 27 -8.20 22.57 -5.08
N LEU A 28 -8.92 21.54 -5.52
CA LEU A 28 -9.09 21.24 -6.94
C LEU A 28 -10.10 22.21 -7.59
N PRO A 29 -9.83 22.68 -8.81
CA PRO A 29 -10.79 23.48 -9.57
C PRO A 29 -11.99 22.64 -10.03
N GLU A 30 -13.15 23.26 -10.21
CA GLU A 30 -14.42 22.59 -10.54
C GLU A 30 -14.32 21.69 -11.78
N ALA A 31 -13.63 22.14 -12.85
CA ALA A 31 -13.44 21.35 -14.06
C ALA A 31 -12.72 20.00 -13.83
N VAL A 32 -11.91 19.89 -12.78
CA VAL A 32 -11.26 18.63 -12.37
C VAL A 32 -12.20 17.81 -11.48
N LEU A 33 -12.96 18.48 -10.61
CA LEU A 33 -13.93 17.84 -9.74
C LEU A 33 -15.02 17.10 -10.53
N GLU A 34 -15.45 17.63 -11.67
CA GLU A 34 -16.39 16.96 -12.59
C GLU A 34 -15.92 15.58 -13.07
N GLN A 35 -14.60 15.32 -13.05
CA GLN A 35 -14.02 14.02 -13.43
C GLN A 35 -13.93 13.02 -12.26
N ALA A 36 -14.60 13.28 -11.14
CA ALA A 36 -14.55 12.43 -9.95
C ALA A 36 -14.90 10.96 -10.22
N GLY A 37 -15.94 10.69 -11.01
CA GLY A 37 -16.36 9.32 -11.35
C GLY A 37 -15.30 8.55 -12.14
N PRO A 38 -14.85 9.06 -13.31
CA PRO A 38 -13.74 8.47 -14.07
C PRO A 38 -12.47 8.29 -13.24
N PHE A 39 -12.11 9.29 -12.43
CA PHE A 39 -10.94 9.20 -11.55
C PHE A 39 -11.08 8.09 -10.50
N ALA A 40 -12.22 8.00 -9.81
CA ALA A 40 -12.51 6.98 -8.80
C ALA A 40 -12.44 5.56 -9.38
N SER A 41 -12.95 5.37 -10.60
CA SER A 41 -12.84 4.11 -11.33
C SER A 41 -11.39 3.77 -11.69
N ALA A 42 -10.65 4.71 -12.29
CA ALA A 42 -9.25 4.50 -12.68
C ALA A 42 -8.35 4.22 -11.46
N ALA A 43 -8.51 5.00 -10.39
CA ALA A 43 -7.77 4.83 -9.15
C ALA A 43 -8.03 3.45 -8.53
N SER A 44 -9.26 2.94 -8.60
CA SER A 44 -9.57 1.60 -8.08
C SER A 44 -8.79 0.50 -8.81
N ALA A 45 -8.62 0.62 -10.12
CA ALA A 45 -7.83 -0.32 -10.92
C ALA A 45 -6.34 -0.24 -10.56
N VAL A 46 -5.81 0.97 -10.37
CA VAL A 46 -4.42 1.17 -9.91
C VAL A 46 -4.20 0.54 -8.52
N ILE A 47 -5.13 0.76 -7.59
CA ILE A 47 -5.06 0.17 -6.25
C ILE A 47 -5.18 -1.37 -6.32
N ALA A 48 -5.98 -1.91 -7.23
CA ALA A 48 -6.04 -3.36 -7.44
C ALA A 48 -4.69 -3.93 -7.95
N ILE A 49 -4.00 -3.23 -8.85
CA ILE A 49 -2.64 -3.61 -9.28
C ILE A 49 -1.67 -3.57 -8.09
N MET A 50 -1.77 -2.55 -7.23
CA MET A 50 -0.99 -2.46 -5.99
C MET A 50 -1.25 -3.65 -5.05
N ALA A 51 -2.50 -4.12 -4.93
CA ALA A 51 -2.85 -5.31 -4.16
C ALA A 51 -2.22 -6.58 -4.75
N ALA A 52 -2.22 -6.70 -6.08
CA ALA A 52 -1.57 -7.81 -6.78
C ALA A 52 -0.06 -7.82 -6.51
N LEU A 53 0.61 -6.66 -6.58
CA LEU A 53 2.03 -6.52 -6.22
C LEU A 53 2.30 -6.95 -4.77
N GLY A 54 1.43 -6.57 -3.83
CA GLY A 54 1.48 -7.02 -2.45
C GLY A 54 1.41 -8.54 -2.32
N THR A 55 0.48 -9.16 -3.04
CA THR A 55 0.29 -10.62 -3.06
C THR A 55 1.50 -11.34 -3.66
N PHE A 56 2.03 -10.87 -4.79
CA PHE A 56 3.25 -11.43 -5.40
C PHE A 56 4.47 -11.25 -4.50
N GLY A 57 4.64 -10.08 -3.87
CA GLY A 57 5.69 -9.81 -2.91
C GLY A 57 5.66 -10.75 -1.70
N CYS A 58 4.46 -10.97 -1.15
CA CYS A 58 4.23 -11.94 -0.09
C CYS A 58 4.60 -13.36 -0.56
N GLY A 59 4.13 -13.75 -1.76
CA GLY A 59 4.45 -15.03 -2.39
C GLY A 59 5.96 -15.26 -2.51
N MET A 60 6.72 -14.29 -3.02
CA MET A 60 8.17 -14.38 -3.11
C MET A 60 8.83 -14.64 -1.75
N ILE A 61 8.40 -13.94 -0.69
CA ILE A 61 8.96 -14.17 0.65
C ILE A 61 8.60 -15.56 1.17
N TYR A 62 7.37 -16.05 1.01
CA TYR A 62 6.93 -17.33 1.59
C TYR A 62 7.29 -18.56 0.75
N GLN A 63 7.50 -18.40 -0.55
CA GLN A 63 7.89 -19.48 -1.46
C GLN A 63 9.41 -19.56 -1.68
N SER A 64 10.18 -18.53 -1.29
CA SER A 64 11.63 -18.59 -1.42
C SER A 64 12.26 -19.70 -0.57
N SER A 65 13.22 -20.40 -1.19
CA SER A 65 14.08 -21.43 -0.60
C SER A 65 15.37 -20.86 0.01
N ALA A 66 15.66 -19.57 -0.21
CA ALA A 66 16.91 -18.95 0.22
C ALA A 66 17.10 -19.05 1.75
N PRO A 67 18.29 -19.49 2.25
CA PRO A 67 18.54 -19.68 3.67
C PRO A 67 18.33 -18.44 4.54
N VAL A 68 18.60 -17.25 3.99
CA VAL A 68 18.43 -15.96 4.69
C VAL A 68 16.93 -15.68 4.90
N ILE A 69 16.12 -15.83 3.87
CA ILE A 69 14.66 -15.65 3.95
C ILE A 69 14.05 -16.69 4.88
N ARG A 70 14.45 -17.97 4.78
CA ARG A 70 14.00 -19.02 5.71
C ARG A 70 14.30 -18.68 7.17
N ARG A 71 15.50 -18.19 7.47
CA ARG A 71 15.88 -17.74 8.83
C ARG A 71 15.07 -16.53 9.28
N ALA A 72 14.86 -15.55 8.39
CA ALA A 72 14.04 -14.37 8.69
C ALA A 72 12.58 -14.75 8.99
N ARG A 73 11.97 -15.67 8.21
CA ARG A 73 10.64 -16.21 8.47
C ARG A 73 10.59 -16.99 9.79
N GLY A 74 11.63 -17.78 10.09
CA GLY A 74 11.71 -18.50 11.37
C GLY A 74 11.77 -17.55 12.58
N ARG A 75 12.55 -16.47 12.49
CA ARG A 75 12.77 -15.52 13.59
C ARG A 75 11.66 -14.48 13.75
N PHE A 76 11.09 -14.00 12.64
CA PHE A 76 10.13 -12.88 12.60
C PHE A 76 8.78 -13.26 11.98
N GLY A 77 8.48 -14.54 11.82
CA GLY A 77 7.34 -15.02 11.02
C GLY A 77 5.99 -14.40 11.38
N ARG A 78 5.67 -14.31 12.68
CA ARG A 78 4.41 -13.66 13.13
C ARG A 78 4.35 -12.18 12.78
N GLN A 79 5.47 -11.47 12.88
CA GLN A 79 5.54 -10.05 12.58
C GLN A 79 5.39 -9.81 11.07
N ILE A 80 6.11 -10.59 10.27
CA ILE A 80 6.03 -10.56 8.81
C ILE A 80 4.60 -10.90 8.36
N GLN A 81 3.99 -11.95 8.92
CA GLN A 81 2.61 -12.34 8.61
C GLN A 81 1.62 -11.20 8.91
N ARG A 82 1.71 -10.56 10.08
CA ARG A 82 0.83 -9.43 10.42
C ARG A 82 1.02 -8.24 9.49
N ALA A 83 2.26 -7.96 9.07
CA ALA A 83 2.54 -6.90 8.11
C ALA A 83 1.90 -7.19 6.75
N TRP A 84 1.98 -8.43 6.26
CA TRP A 84 1.34 -8.82 5.00
C TRP A 84 -0.17 -8.81 5.07
N ILE A 85 -0.76 -9.34 6.15
CA ILE A 85 -2.21 -9.27 6.38
C ILE A 85 -2.66 -7.81 6.33
N TRP A 86 -1.98 -6.92 7.07
CA TRP A 86 -2.32 -5.50 7.07
C TRP A 86 -2.26 -4.90 5.67
N VAL A 87 -1.16 -5.07 4.95
CA VAL A 87 -0.98 -4.49 3.62
C VAL A 87 -2.04 -4.98 2.65
N ILE A 88 -2.27 -6.30 2.58
CA ILE A 88 -3.24 -6.86 1.64
C ILE A 88 -4.65 -6.38 2.00
N SER A 89 -5.03 -6.44 3.28
CA SER A 89 -6.35 -6.01 3.73
C SER A 89 -6.58 -4.51 3.51
N ILE A 90 -5.61 -3.65 3.84
CA ILE A 90 -5.78 -2.19 3.73
C ILE A 90 -5.83 -1.76 2.26
N VAL A 91 -5.01 -2.33 1.39
CA VAL A 91 -5.01 -1.98 -0.05
C VAL A 91 -6.31 -2.45 -0.70
N LEU A 92 -6.82 -3.65 -0.36
CA LEU A 92 -8.13 -4.11 -0.84
C LEU A 92 -9.26 -3.20 -0.34
N LEU A 93 -9.23 -2.79 0.94
CA LEU A 93 -10.19 -1.84 1.48
C LEU A 93 -10.12 -0.49 0.74
N CYS A 94 -8.92 0.01 0.44
CA CYS A 94 -8.73 1.22 -0.35
C CYS A 94 -9.32 1.09 -1.77
N ALA A 95 -9.20 -0.07 -2.42
CA ALA A 95 -9.82 -0.30 -3.72
C ALA A 95 -11.35 -0.21 -3.63
N MET A 96 -11.95 -0.80 -2.59
CA MET A 96 -13.39 -0.71 -2.32
C MET A 96 -13.84 0.72 -2.02
N VAL A 97 -13.09 1.47 -1.21
CA VAL A 97 -13.37 2.89 -0.92
C VAL A 97 -13.29 3.72 -2.19
N SER A 98 -12.29 3.49 -3.05
CA SER A 98 -12.16 4.16 -4.34
C SER A 98 -13.35 3.87 -5.26
N LEU A 99 -13.83 2.61 -5.32
CA LEU A 99 -15.05 2.26 -6.05
C LEU A 99 -16.29 2.95 -5.48
N GLY A 100 -16.41 3.03 -4.15
CA GLY A 100 -17.45 3.79 -3.48
C GLY A 100 -17.46 5.27 -3.88
N GLY A 101 -16.28 5.83 -4.18
CA GLY A 101 -16.12 7.17 -4.74
C GLY A 101 -16.92 7.41 -6.03
N VAL A 102 -17.14 6.38 -6.86
CA VAL A 102 -17.96 6.48 -8.07
C VAL A 102 -19.42 6.78 -7.72
N ALA A 103 -19.96 6.12 -6.69
CA ALA A 103 -21.32 6.37 -6.23
C ALA A 103 -21.45 7.73 -5.54
N VAL A 104 -20.40 8.19 -4.85
CA VAL A 104 -20.37 9.50 -4.19
C VAL A 104 -20.22 10.64 -5.20
N ALA A 105 -19.61 10.39 -6.37
CA ALA A 105 -19.31 11.42 -7.37
C ALA A 105 -20.56 12.15 -7.88
N SER A 106 -21.71 11.46 -7.98
CA SER A 106 -22.98 12.07 -8.39
C SER A 106 -23.61 12.95 -7.31
N LEU A 107 -23.25 12.76 -6.04
CA LEU A 107 -23.78 13.51 -4.90
C LEU A 107 -22.87 14.68 -4.51
N ASN A 108 -21.57 14.42 -4.43
CA ASN A 108 -20.57 15.41 -4.05
C ASN A 108 -19.20 15.05 -4.67
N PRO A 109 -18.84 15.70 -5.79
CA PRO A 109 -17.59 15.42 -6.50
C PRO A 109 -16.33 15.65 -5.66
N THR A 110 -16.33 16.67 -4.78
CA THR A 110 -15.21 16.97 -3.89
C THR A 110 -14.96 15.85 -2.89
N LEU A 111 -16.02 15.32 -2.28
CA LEU A 111 -15.92 14.19 -1.36
C LEU A 111 -15.48 12.91 -2.07
N ALA A 112 -15.97 12.68 -3.29
CA ALA A 112 -15.51 11.55 -4.11
C ALA A 112 -14.00 11.64 -4.40
N TRP A 113 -13.50 12.81 -4.81
CA TRP A 113 -12.07 13.05 -4.98
C TRP A 113 -11.28 12.86 -3.68
N ALA A 114 -11.79 13.38 -2.55
CA ALA A 114 -11.13 13.24 -1.25
C ALA A 114 -11.03 11.77 -0.83
N LEU A 115 -12.10 11.00 -0.95
CA LEU A 115 -12.13 9.57 -0.64
C LEU A 115 -11.15 8.79 -1.51
N THR A 116 -11.19 9.02 -2.83
CA THR A 116 -10.34 8.32 -3.78
C THR A 116 -8.86 8.69 -3.60
N LEU A 117 -8.52 9.97 -3.44
CA LEU A 117 -7.15 10.40 -3.18
C LEU A 117 -6.64 9.84 -1.85
N GLY A 118 -7.45 9.90 -0.80
CA GLY A 118 -7.11 9.33 0.50
C GLY A 118 -6.82 7.84 0.40
N ALA A 119 -7.69 7.08 -0.27
CA ALA A 119 -7.50 5.65 -0.51
C ALA A 119 -6.23 5.36 -1.32
N LEU A 120 -5.97 6.13 -2.38
CA LEU A 120 -4.77 5.99 -3.20
C LEU A 120 -3.49 6.28 -2.41
N GLY A 121 -3.52 7.31 -1.54
CA GLY A 121 -2.39 7.67 -0.69
C GLY A 121 -2.06 6.57 0.32
N VAL A 122 -3.08 6.03 1.01
CA VAL A 122 -2.91 4.90 1.95
C VAL A 122 -2.38 3.66 1.22
N ALA A 123 -2.99 3.31 0.09
CA ALA A 123 -2.54 2.18 -0.72
C ALA A 123 -1.09 2.34 -1.17
N SER A 124 -0.70 3.54 -1.62
CA SER A 124 0.67 3.83 -2.06
C SER A 124 1.70 3.65 -0.94
N LEU A 125 1.40 4.10 0.29
CA LEU A 125 2.31 3.90 1.42
C LEU A 125 2.39 2.42 1.84
N ALA A 126 1.26 1.72 1.85
CA ALA A 126 1.23 0.29 2.13
C ALA A 126 2.04 -0.50 1.09
N THR A 127 1.93 -0.16 -0.20
CA THR A 127 2.72 -0.76 -1.28
C THR A 127 4.20 -0.37 -1.21
N TRP A 128 4.53 0.86 -0.81
CA TRP A 128 5.92 1.24 -0.55
C TRP A 128 6.55 0.34 0.52
N ARG A 129 5.76 -0.11 1.50
CA ARG A 129 6.23 -1.04 2.53
C ARG A 129 6.58 -2.40 1.97
N VAL A 130 5.76 -2.90 1.04
CA VAL A 130 6.04 -4.13 0.29
C VAL A 130 7.40 -4.05 -0.38
N VAL A 131 7.65 -2.95 -1.11
CA VAL A 131 8.92 -2.72 -1.80
C VAL A 131 10.07 -2.66 -0.80
N ALA A 132 9.90 -1.98 0.34
CA ALA A 132 10.92 -1.90 1.37
C ALA A 132 11.25 -3.27 1.99
N TYR A 133 10.26 -4.14 2.21
CA TYR A 133 10.48 -5.51 2.65
C TYR A 133 11.24 -6.34 1.61
N ILE A 134 10.86 -6.25 0.34
CA ILE A 134 11.54 -6.95 -0.76
C ILE A 134 12.99 -6.47 -0.87
N GLN A 135 13.24 -5.16 -0.84
CA GLN A 135 14.59 -4.60 -0.89
C GLN A 135 15.44 -5.04 0.31
N PHE A 136 14.87 -5.05 1.52
CA PHE A 136 15.56 -5.56 2.72
C PHE A 136 15.98 -7.02 2.55
N VAL A 137 15.08 -7.84 1.99
CA VAL A 137 15.36 -9.24 1.69
C VAL A 137 16.48 -9.38 0.65
N LEU A 138 16.36 -8.71 -0.50
CA LEU A 138 17.34 -8.79 -1.59
C LEU A 138 18.74 -8.29 -1.17
N THR A 139 18.79 -7.21 -0.39
CA THR A 139 20.07 -6.70 0.14
C THR A 139 20.68 -7.64 1.19
N ALA A 140 19.86 -8.31 2.01
CA ALA A 140 20.35 -9.31 2.94
C ALA A 140 20.89 -10.57 2.22
N GLU A 141 20.31 -10.95 1.07
CA GLU A 141 20.84 -12.02 0.22
C GLU A 141 22.16 -11.62 -0.45
N ALA A 142 22.26 -10.38 -0.97
CA ALA A 142 23.46 -9.88 -1.64
C ALA A 142 24.69 -9.75 -0.71
N ILE A 143 24.49 -9.60 0.61
CA ILE A 143 25.58 -9.45 1.59
C ILE A 143 26.12 -10.83 2.06
N LYS A 144 25.47 -11.94 1.73
CA LYS A 144 26.02 -13.30 1.92
C LYS A 144 25.78 -14.22 0.70
N PRO A 145 26.52 -14.05 -0.39
CA PRO A 145 26.67 -15.09 -1.39
C PRO A 145 27.78 -16.05 -0.91
N GLY A 146 27.42 -17.08 -0.12
CA GLY A 146 28.33 -18.22 0.09
C GLY A 146 28.95 -18.40 1.48
N GLU A 147 28.15 -18.33 2.54
CA GLU A 147 28.42 -19.11 3.76
C GLU A 147 27.25 -20.05 4.06
#